data_AF-D9UFV3-F1
#
_entry.id   AF-D9UFV3-F1
#
_cell.length_a   1.000
_cell.length_b   1.000
_cell.length_c   1.000
_cell.angle_alpha   90.00
_cell.angle_beta   90.00
_cell.angle_gamma   90.00
#
_symmetry.space_group_name_H-M   'P 1'
#
loop_
_entity.id
_entity.type
_entity.pdbx_description
1 polymer ?
#
loop_
_entity_poly.entity_id
_entity_poly.type
_entity_poly.pdbx_seq_one_letter_code
_entity_poly.pdbx_strand_id
1 'polypeptide(L)'
;MNKENFEYVFKQCLIASGDPKARLNPNQKQAKFDVEGAGQRWSLKTESGDSMSRNMVKVEKLTEALWIRESPTAEDCARNILEKVVPRLLDYDRIIVLRALRDDALITYSIEEIPQDVIYAALNQTRPEVFSKGVRGGKEAKSFGANYFKVDGGHRLFRMLLDTSVEKVRIWYTLEECLHHGYWTLPASTPTEVSEFAKPESVALPPQRDLQHGETSQEELPF
;
A
#
# COMPACT_ATOMS: atom_id res chain seq x y z
N MET A 1 3.82 -15.26 -0.80
CA MET A 1 4.17 -14.30 0.27
C MET A 1 2.95 -13.42 0.55
N ASN A 2 2.57 -13.20 1.82
CA ASN A 2 1.49 -12.29 2.19
C ASN A 2 2.02 -10.86 2.44
N LYS A 3 1.13 -9.87 2.59
CA LYS A 3 1.49 -8.45 2.76
C LYS A 3 2.31 -8.20 4.03
N GLU A 4 1.96 -8.83 5.14
CA GLU A 4 2.66 -8.67 6.43
C GLU A 4 4.12 -9.13 6.35
N ASN A 5 4.37 -10.28 5.70
CA ASN A 5 5.73 -10.76 5.47
C ASN A 5 6.51 -9.80 4.56
N PHE A 6 5.85 -9.25 3.53
CA PHE A 6 6.49 -8.28 2.66
C PHE A 6 6.89 -7.01 3.43
N GLU A 7 6.02 -6.46 4.26
CA GLU A 7 6.32 -5.30 5.12
C GLU A 7 7.49 -5.57 6.06
N TYR A 8 7.48 -6.73 6.71
CA TYR A 8 8.54 -7.12 7.62
C TYR A 8 9.89 -7.25 6.90
N VAL A 9 9.93 -7.98 5.78
CA VAL A 9 11.16 -8.16 4.98
C VAL A 9 11.65 -6.82 4.45
N PHE A 10 10.77 -5.97 3.92
CA PHE A 10 11.14 -4.64 3.43
C PHE A 10 11.79 -3.78 4.52
N LYS A 11 11.22 -3.78 5.74
CA LYS A 11 11.84 -3.14 6.91
C LYS A 11 13.23 -3.71 7.20
N GLN A 12 13.41 -5.02 7.19
CA GLN A 12 14.73 -5.63 7.42
C GLN A 12 15.73 -5.24 6.33
N CYS A 13 15.31 -5.12 5.08
CA CYS A 13 16.15 -4.62 3.99
C CYS A 13 16.61 -3.18 4.25
N LEU A 14 15.72 -2.30 4.73
CA LEU A 14 16.10 -0.92 5.10
C LEU A 14 17.14 -0.89 6.23
N ILE A 15 16.96 -1.73 7.26
CA ILE A 15 17.92 -1.87 8.37
C ILE A 15 19.27 -2.35 7.85
N ALA A 16 19.29 -3.41 7.04
CA ALA A 16 20.50 -3.95 6.43
C ALA A 16 21.18 -2.95 5.48
N SER A 17 20.42 -2.05 4.86
CA SER A 17 20.92 -0.98 3.98
C SER A 17 21.45 0.24 4.73
N GLY A 18 21.48 0.21 6.07
CA GLY A 18 22.07 1.26 6.89
C GLY A 18 21.09 2.18 7.61
N ASP A 19 19.78 1.88 7.61
CA ASP A 19 18.81 2.59 8.46
C ASP A 19 18.29 1.74 9.63
N PRO A 20 19.02 1.69 10.76
CA PRO A 20 18.62 0.89 11.93
C PRO A 20 17.33 1.39 12.60
N LYS A 21 16.82 2.58 12.25
CA LYS A 21 15.58 3.14 12.81
C LYS A 21 14.35 2.77 11.98
N ALA A 22 14.51 2.03 10.87
CA ALA A 22 13.38 1.63 10.05
C ALA A 22 12.36 0.80 10.85
N ARG A 23 11.08 1.12 10.66
CA ARG A 23 9.99 0.59 11.49
C ARG A 23 8.72 0.35 10.69
N LEU A 24 7.94 -0.64 11.14
CA LEU A 24 6.55 -0.78 10.69
C LEU A 24 5.71 0.34 11.29
N ASN A 25 4.64 0.73 10.62
CA ASN A 25 3.67 1.63 11.21
C ASN A 25 2.99 0.95 12.41
N PRO A 26 3.04 1.55 13.62
CA PRO A 26 2.46 0.94 14.82
C PRO A 26 0.94 0.85 14.78
N ASN A 27 0.28 1.61 13.89
CA ASN A 27 -1.16 1.72 13.84
C ASN A 27 -1.72 1.28 12.49
N GLN A 28 -1.53 -0.01 12.14
CA GLN A 28 -1.89 -0.59 10.84
C GLN A 28 -3.35 -0.34 10.41
N LYS A 29 -4.28 -0.15 11.35
CA LYS A 29 -5.71 0.12 11.06
C LYS A 29 -5.99 1.56 10.58
N GLN A 30 -5.13 2.50 10.94
CA GLN A 30 -5.22 3.93 10.56
C GLN A 30 -3.97 4.39 9.80
N ALA A 31 -3.15 3.44 9.38
CA ALA A 31 -1.80 3.66 8.92
C ALA A 31 -1.79 4.52 7.66
N LYS A 32 -1.09 5.64 7.78
CA LYS A 32 -0.76 6.60 6.73
C LYS A 32 0.25 6.03 5.71
N PHE A 33 1.06 5.08 6.15
CA PHE A 33 2.09 4.38 5.39
C PHE A 33 2.31 3.01 6.04
N ASP A 34 2.94 2.06 5.35
CA ASP A 34 3.16 0.71 5.86
C ASP A 34 4.52 0.60 6.59
N VAL A 35 5.59 1.18 6.03
CA VAL A 35 6.95 1.19 6.61
C VAL A 35 7.53 2.61 6.56
N GLU A 36 8.29 3.01 7.57
CA GLU A 36 9.11 4.23 7.54
C GLU A 36 10.58 3.86 7.67
N GLY A 37 11.43 4.45 6.84
CA GLY A 37 12.89 4.30 6.87
C GLY A 37 13.55 4.91 5.65
N ALA A 38 14.87 5.10 5.72
CA ALA A 38 15.69 5.87 4.77
C ALA A 38 15.16 7.30 4.54
N GLY A 39 14.56 7.91 5.58
CA GLY A 39 13.93 9.23 5.49
C GLY A 39 12.66 9.27 4.63
N GLN A 40 12.04 8.13 4.36
CA GLN A 40 10.88 7.98 3.49
C GLN A 40 9.77 7.18 4.19
N ARG A 41 8.52 7.49 3.85
CA ARG A 41 7.32 6.73 4.21
C ARG A 41 6.86 5.90 3.02
N TRP A 42 6.82 4.59 3.19
CA TRP A 42 6.58 3.63 2.13
C TRP A 42 5.18 3.05 2.25
N SER A 43 4.38 3.12 1.18
CA SER A 43 3.19 2.28 1.03
C SER A 43 3.52 1.04 0.23
N LEU A 44 3.28 -0.13 0.83
CA LEU A 44 3.60 -1.43 0.28
C LEU A 44 2.33 -2.15 -0.18
N LYS A 45 2.33 -2.61 -1.41
CA LYS A 45 1.23 -3.32 -2.05
C LYS A 45 1.72 -4.68 -2.55
N THR A 46 0.78 -5.59 -2.74
CA THR A 46 1.05 -6.90 -3.33
C THR A 46 0.05 -7.15 -4.46
N GLU A 47 0.52 -7.80 -5.52
CA GLU A 47 -0.31 -8.23 -6.65
C GLU A 47 0.04 -9.68 -6.98
N SER A 48 -0.94 -10.57 -6.93
CA SER A 48 -0.80 -11.99 -7.28
C SER A 48 -2.10 -12.51 -7.90
N GLY A 49 -2.02 -13.48 -8.80
CA GLY A 49 -3.18 -14.18 -9.36
C GLY A 49 -3.03 -14.58 -10.83
N ASP A 50 -3.78 -15.60 -11.25
CA ASP A 50 -3.68 -16.20 -12.59
C ASP A 50 -4.11 -15.26 -13.74
N SER A 51 -4.85 -14.19 -13.41
CA SER A 51 -5.36 -13.19 -14.37
C SER A 51 -4.63 -11.85 -14.27
N MET A 52 -3.44 -11.83 -13.67
CA MET A 52 -2.61 -10.63 -13.60
C MET A 52 -2.23 -10.13 -14.99
N SER A 53 -2.26 -8.81 -15.16
CA SER A 53 -1.80 -8.19 -16.40
C SER A 53 -0.28 -8.18 -16.45
N ARG A 54 0.29 -8.57 -17.59
CA ARG A 54 1.73 -8.44 -17.85
C ARG A 54 2.15 -6.99 -18.15
N ASN A 55 1.19 -6.10 -18.44
CA ASN A 55 1.48 -4.73 -18.88
C ASN A 55 0.95 -3.66 -17.90
N MET A 56 0.28 -4.07 -16.83
CA MET A 56 -0.28 -3.16 -15.82
C MET A 56 0.02 -3.65 -14.42
N VAL A 57 0.31 -2.73 -13.50
CA VAL A 57 0.40 -2.93 -12.06
C VAL A 57 -0.92 -2.58 -11.39
N LYS A 58 -1.55 -3.57 -10.75
CA LYS A 58 -2.82 -3.38 -10.05
C LYS A 58 -2.58 -3.08 -8.58
N VAL A 59 -3.08 -1.95 -8.12
CA VAL A 59 -3.25 -1.65 -6.69
C VAL A 59 -4.72 -1.83 -6.33
N GLU A 60 -4.99 -2.94 -5.64
CA GLU A 60 -6.33 -3.36 -5.21
C GLU A 60 -6.96 -2.42 -4.15
N LYS A 61 -6.13 -1.69 -3.42
CA LYS A 61 -6.57 -0.69 -2.43
C LYS A 61 -5.54 0.42 -2.35
N LEU A 62 -5.80 1.51 -3.08
CA LEU A 62 -5.06 2.75 -2.91
C LEU A 62 -5.50 3.44 -1.60
N THR A 63 -6.80 3.57 -1.40
CA THR A 63 -7.42 4.06 -0.16
C THR A 63 -8.80 3.41 0.07
N GLU A 64 -9.24 3.39 1.33
CA GLU A 64 -10.63 3.08 1.69
C GLU A 64 -11.57 4.18 1.21
N ALA A 65 -12.78 3.81 0.81
CA ALA A 65 -13.66 4.70 0.10
C ALA A 65 -15.15 4.41 0.35
N LEU A 66 -15.54 4.32 1.63
CA LEU A 66 -16.94 4.24 2.07
C LEU A 66 -17.82 5.34 1.45
N TRP A 67 -17.23 6.51 1.23
CA TRP A 67 -17.88 7.68 0.62
C TRP A 67 -18.34 7.48 -0.83
N ILE A 68 -17.86 6.44 -1.54
CA ILE A 68 -18.25 6.20 -2.94
C ILE A 68 -19.74 5.93 -3.07
N ARG A 69 -20.39 5.34 -2.06
CA ARG A 69 -21.84 5.10 -2.07
C ARG A 69 -22.65 6.40 -2.10
N GLU A 70 -22.07 7.47 -1.57
CA GLU A 70 -22.65 8.81 -1.51
C GLU A 70 -22.19 9.67 -2.71
N SER A 71 -21.54 9.07 -3.71
CA SER A 71 -21.08 9.75 -4.93
C SER A 71 -21.83 9.25 -6.18
N PRO A 72 -23.12 9.57 -6.33
CA PRO A 72 -23.93 9.07 -7.45
C PRO A 72 -23.57 9.69 -8.80
N THR A 73 -22.90 10.86 -8.79
CA THR A 73 -22.57 11.65 -9.98
C THR A 73 -21.06 11.72 -10.24
N ALA A 74 -20.67 12.12 -11.45
CA ALA A 74 -19.28 12.34 -11.81
C ALA A 74 -18.68 13.54 -11.04
N GLU A 75 -19.50 14.55 -10.77
CA GLU A 75 -19.17 15.74 -9.99
C GLU A 75 -18.83 15.37 -8.54
N ASP A 76 -19.65 14.53 -7.92
CA ASP A 76 -19.38 14.01 -6.57
C ASP A 76 -18.10 13.18 -6.52
N CYS A 77 -17.86 12.38 -7.56
CA CYS A 77 -16.63 11.58 -7.68
C CYS A 77 -15.40 12.49 -7.75
N ALA A 78 -15.41 13.49 -8.63
CA ALA A 78 -14.30 14.43 -8.79
C ALA A 78 -14.02 15.20 -7.48
N ARG A 79 -15.08 15.74 -6.85
CA ARG A 79 -14.97 16.44 -5.57
C ARG A 79 -14.38 15.55 -4.49
N ASN A 80 -14.91 14.33 -4.30
CA ASN A 80 -14.40 13.42 -3.27
C ASN A 80 -12.99 12.90 -3.56
N ILE A 81 -12.56 12.78 -4.83
CA ILE A 81 -11.14 12.50 -5.14
C ILE A 81 -10.25 13.61 -4.58
N LEU A 82 -10.59 14.87 -4.86
CA LEU A 82 -9.82 16.03 -4.42
C LEU A 82 -9.84 16.19 -2.90
N GLU A 83 -10.99 15.95 -2.24
CA GLU A 83 -11.15 16.14 -0.80
C GLU A 83 -10.62 14.97 0.04
N LYS A 84 -10.72 13.72 -0.47
CA LYS A 84 -10.53 12.51 0.35
C LYS A 84 -9.40 11.61 -0.12
N VAL A 85 -9.03 11.64 -1.40
CA VAL A 85 -7.97 10.78 -1.95
C VAL A 85 -6.66 11.53 -2.07
N VAL A 86 -6.67 12.71 -2.71
CA VAL A 86 -5.46 13.51 -2.91
C VAL A 86 -4.70 13.80 -1.61
N PRO A 87 -5.35 14.24 -0.49
CA PRO A 87 -4.63 14.48 0.76
C PRO A 87 -3.99 13.21 1.34
N ARG A 88 -4.59 12.04 1.10
CA ARG A 88 -4.08 10.75 1.56
C ARG A 88 -2.87 10.27 0.78
N LEU A 89 -2.66 10.75 -0.45
CA LEU A 89 -1.45 10.43 -1.18
C LEU A 89 -0.20 11.06 -0.53
N LEU A 90 -0.37 12.14 0.23
CA LEU A 90 0.72 12.84 0.94
C LEU A 90 1.12 12.16 2.26
N ASP A 91 0.37 11.13 2.66
CA ASP A 91 0.64 10.36 3.88
C ASP A 91 1.82 9.38 3.70
N TYR A 92 2.20 9.10 2.46
CA TYR A 92 3.36 8.31 2.07
C TYR A 92 4.11 8.97 0.91
N ASP A 93 5.40 8.70 0.82
CA ASP A 93 6.28 9.29 -0.18
C ASP A 93 6.44 8.35 -1.40
N ARG A 94 6.38 7.03 -1.19
CA ARG A 94 6.63 6.02 -2.23
C ARG A 94 5.64 4.88 -2.20
N ILE A 95 5.26 4.36 -3.37
CA ILE A 95 4.35 3.22 -3.52
C ILE A 95 5.09 2.06 -4.16
N ILE A 96 5.40 1.02 -3.39
CA ILE A 96 6.07 -0.19 -3.88
C ILE A 96 5.06 -1.32 -3.99
N VAL A 97 5.08 -2.01 -5.12
CA VAL A 97 4.25 -3.17 -5.40
C VAL A 97 5.13 -4.38 -5.63
N LEU A 98 5.00 -5.36 -4.75
CA LEU A 98 5.50 -6.70 -5.02
C LEU A 98 4.51 -7.43 -5.92
N ARG A 99 4.95 -7.78 -7.12
CA ARG A 99 4.21 -8.60 -8.07
C ARG A 99 4.68 -10.04 -7.98
N ALA A 100 3.76 -10.98 -8.07
CA ALA A 100 4.04 -12.40 -8.17
C ALA A 100 3.30 -12.98 -9.39
N LEU A 101 4.00 -13.07 -10.51
CA LEU A 101 3.47 -13.60 -11.75
C LEU A 101 3.75 -15.10 -11.83
N ARG A 102 2.69 -15.90 -11.94
CA ARG A 102 2.82 -17.34 -12.11
C ARG A 102 2.83 -17.70 -13.60
N ASP A 103 3.82 -18.47 -13.99
CA ASP A 103 3.89 -19.25 -15.21
C ASP A 103 3.94 -20.72 -14.81
N ASP A 104 3.47 -21.65 -15.64
CA ASP A 104 3.14 -23.04 -15.25
C ASP A 104 4.10 -23.68 -14.23
N ALA A 105 5.41 -23.59 -14.50
CA ALA A 105 6.47 -24.17 -13.68
C ALA A 105 7.18 -23.16 -12.74
N LEU A 106 6.95 -21.85 -12.89
CA LEU A 106 7.76 -20.79 -12.26
C LEU A 106 6.89 -19.66 -11.70
N ILE A 107 7.32 -19.07 -10.59
CA ILE A 107 6.76 -17.82 -10.07
C ILE A 107 7.85 -16.76 -10.16
N THR A 108 7.63 -15.74 -10.98
CA THR A 108 8.49 -14.56 -11.06
C THR A 108 7.94 -13.49 -10.11
N TYR A 109 8.76 -13.13 -9.14
CA TYR A 109 8.51 -12.02 -8.25
C TYR A 109 9.24 -10.79 -8.78
N SER A 110 8.58 -9.63 -8.82
CA SER A 110 9.21 -8.35 -9.14
C SER A 110 8.79 -7.25 -8.19
N ILE A 111 9.68 -6.27 -8.02
CA ILE A 111 9.44 -5.07 -7.23
C ILE A 111 9.30 -3.90 -8.19
N GLU A 112 8.09 -3.39 -8.32
CA GLU A 112 7.79 -2.22 -9.14
C GLU A 112 7.36 -1.08 -8.25
N GLU A 113 7.78 0.11 -8.61
CA GLU A 113 7.33 1.31 -7.95
C GLU A 113 6.45 2.14 -8.87
N ILE A 114 5.33 2.57 -8.32
CA ILE A 114 4.46 3.53 -8.99
C ILE A 114 4.87 4.94 -8.55
N PRO A 115 5.24 5.84 -9.48
CA PRO A 115 5.61 7.22 -9.15
C PRO A 115 4.44 7.94 -8.46
N GLN A 116 4.59 8.19 -7.15
CA GLN A 116 3.55 8.77 -6.31
C GLN A 116 3.19 10.19 -6.77
N ASP A 117 4.19 10.96 -7.15
CA ASP A 117 4.10 12.34 -7.62
C ASP A 117 3.28 12.44 -8.92
N VAL A 118 3.45 11.47 -9.82
CA VAL A 118 2.67 11.38 -11.07
C VAL A 118 1.20 11.08 -10.78
N ILE A 119 0.90 10.14 -9.86
CA ILE A 119 -0.47 9.90 -9.43
C ILE A 119 -1.05 11.16 -8.79
N TYR A 120 -0.30 11.79 -7.88
CA TYR A 120 -0.73 13.00 -7.19
C TYR A 120 -1.07 14.11 -8.18
N ALA A 121 -0.17 14.41 -9.12
CA ALA A 121 -0.38 15.44 -10.13
C ALA A 121 -1.62 15.16 -10.99
N ALA A 122 -1.80 13.92 -11.44
CA ALA A 122 -2.95 13.52 -12.24
C ALA A 122 -4.27 13.64 -11.45
N LEU A 123 -4.29 13.16 -10.20
CA LEU A 123 -5.49 13.18 -9.37
C LEU A 123 -5.84 14.60 -8.87
N ASN A 124 -4.86 15.45 -8.62
CA ASN A 124 -5.06 16.84 -8.22
C ASN A 124 -5.63 17.72 -9.35
N GLN A 125 -5.66 17.22 -10.58
CA GLN A 125 -6.30 17.87 -11.74
C GLN A 125 -7.59 17.18 -12.16
N THR A 126 -8.12 16.26 -11.34
CA THR A 126 -9.33 15.50 -11.65
C THR A 126 -10.53 16.43 -11.89
N ARG A 127 -11.25 16.18 -12.99
CA ARG A 127 -12.50 16.87 -13.33
C ARG A 127 -13.61 15.86 -13.58
N PRO A 128 -14.90 16.24 -13.50
CA PRO A 128 -16.02 15.30 -13.66
C PRO A 128 -15.97 14.51 -14.97
N GLU A 129 -15.48 15.12 -16.06
CA GLU A 129 -15.52 14.55 -17.41
C GLU A 129 -14.65 13.30 -17.59
N VAL A 130 -13.68 13.06 -16.69
CA VAL A 130 -12.88 11.82 -16.76
C VAL A 130 -13.65 10.60 -16.29
N PHE A 131 -14.73 10.78 -15.54
CA PHE A 131 -15.52 9.70 -14.97
C PHE A 131 -16.58 9.21 -15.93
N SER A 132 -16.67 7.89 -16.07
CA SER A 132 -17.70 7.22 -16.85
C SER A 132 -18.12 5.93 -16.18
N LYS A 133 -19.37 5.54 -16.38
CA LYS A 133 -19.86 4.20 -16.02
C LYS A 133 -19.71 3.28 -17.23
N GLY A 134 -19.21 2.07 -16.99
CA GLY A 134 -19.25 1.04 -18.02
C GLY A 134 -20.69 0.56 -18.25
N VAL A 135 -21.00 0.09 -19.45
CA VAL A 135 -22.27 -0.58 -19.74
C VAL A 135 -22.00 -2.06 -19.94
N ARG A 136 -22.70 -2.93 -19.19
CA ARG A 136 -22.59 -4.39 -19.33
C ARG A 136 -23.98 -5.00 -19.41
N GLY A 137 -24.27 -5.68 -20.52
CA GLY A 137 -25.59 -6.30 -20.75
C GLY A 137 -26.74 -5.28 -20.77
N GLY A 138 -26.49 -4.07 -21.30
CA GLY A 138 -27.50 -3.00 -21.40
C GLY A 138 -27.80 -2.25 -20.09
N LYS A 139 -27.10 -2.56 -18.99
CA LYS A 139 -27.22 -1.84 -17.72
C LYS A 139 -25.94 -1.08 -17.40
N GLU A 140 -26.08 0.14 -16.89
CA GLU A 140 -24.95 0.90 -16.37
C GLU A 140 -24.38 0.23 -15.12
N ALA A 141 -23.04 0.20 -15.05
CA ALA A 141 -22.32 -0.24 -13.87
C ALA A 141 -22.56 0.75 -12.71
N LYS A 142 -22.59 0.22 -11.49
CA LYS A 142 -22.68 1.06 -10.28
C LYS A 142 -21.42 1.90 -10.06
N SER A 143 -20.27 1.35 -10.45
CA SER A 143 -18.95 1.93 -10.23
C SER A 143 -18.53 2.85 -11.36
N PHE A 144 -17.93 3.99 -10.99
CA PHE A 144 -17.29 4.90 -11.93
C PHE A 144 -15.85 4.47 -12.21
N GLY A 145 -15.44 4.53 -13.47
CA GLY A 145 -14.05 4.42 -13.88
C GLY A 145 -13.55 5.76 -14.44
N ALA A 146 -12.26 6.01 -14.28
CA ALA A 146 -11.58 7.16 -14.88
C ALA A 146 -10.27 6.71 -15.54
N ASN A 147 -9.95 7.27 -16.70
CA ASN A 147 -8.65 7.07 -17.35
C ASN A 147 -7.84 8.36 -17.23
N TYR A 148 -6.60 8.23 -16.78
CA TYR A 148 -5.65 9.33 -16.69
C TYR A 148 -4.55 9.11 -17.71
N PHE A 149 -4.20 10.16 -18.45
CA PHE A 149 -3.28 10.11 -19.57
C PHE A 149 -2.06 10.99 -19.32
N LYS A 150 -0.96 10.66 -19.97
CA LYS A 150 0.25 11.49 -19.96
C LYS A 150 0.00 12.76 -20.78
N VAL A 151 0.57 13.88 -20.32
CA VAL A 151 0.34 15.22 -20.90
C VAL A 151 0.84 15.31 -22.35
N ASP A 152 1.81 14.47 -22.73
CA ASP A 152 2.62 14.59 -23.95
C ASP A 152 2.25 13.63 -25.10
N GLY A 153 1.29 12.70 -24.95
CA GLY A 153 1.08 11.72 -26.01
C GLY A 153 -0.16 10.83 -26.00
N GLY A 154 -1.17 11.10 -25.18
CA GLY A 154 -2.42 10.29 -25.18
C GLY A 154 -2.24 8.84 -24.70
N HIS A 155 -1.05 8.47 -24.23
CA HIS A 155 -0.81 7.20 -23.56
C HIS A 155 -1.46 7.22 -22.17
N ARG A 156 -2.23 6.18 -21.86
CA ARG A 156 -2.88 6.06 -20.56
C ARG A 156 -1.83 5.72 -19.50
N LEU A 157 -1.69 6.58 -18.50
CA LEU A 157 -0.84 6.35 -17.33
C LEU A 157 -1.47 5.31 -16.42
N PHE A 158 -2.73 5.52 -16.06
CA PHE A 158 -3.47 4.57 -15.26
C PHE A 158 -4.97 4.67 -15.47
N ARG A 159 -5.65 3.59 -15.12
CA ARG A 159 -7.10 3.58 -14.93
C ARG A 159 -7.39 3.55 -13.43
N MET A 160 -8.30 4.38 -12.97
CA MET A 160 -8.90 4.31 -11.65
C MET A 160 -10.29 3.66 -11.73
N LEU A 161 -10.66 2.89 -10.71
CA LEU A 161 -12.02 2.44 -10.47
C LEU A 161 -12.44 2.83 -9.06
N LEU A 162 -13.58 3.52 -8.97
CA LEU A 162 -14.30 3.79 -7.73
C LEU A 162 -15.23 2.60 -7.48
N ASP A 163 -14.69 1.58 -6.81
CA ASP A 163 -15.38 0.31 -6.67
C ASP A 163 -16.39 0.35 -5.52
N THR A 164 -17.64 0.58 -5.87
CA THR A 164 -18.78 0.61 -4.94
C THR A 164 -19.05 -0.75 -4.27
N SER A 165 -18.62 -1.87 -4.86
CA SER A 165 -18.92 -3.20 -4.32
C SER A 165 -18.07 -3.57 -3.10
N VAL A 166 -16.85 -3.04 -3.05
CA VAL A 166 -15.89 -3.30 -1.97
C VAL A 166 -15.35 -2.02 -1.32
N GLU A 167 -15.91 -0.87 -1.70
CA GLU A 167 -15.65 0.45 -1.12
C GLU A 167 -14.18 0.86 -1.16
N LYS A 168 -13.54 0.64 -2.31
CA LYS A 168 -12.10 0.91 -2.50
C LYS A 168 -11.85 1.73 -3.75
N VAL A 169 -10.82 2.56 -3.69
CA VAL A 169 -10.19 3.11 -4.89
C VAL A 169 -9.16 2.10 -5.39
N ARG A 170 -9.39 1.56 -6.57
CA ARG A 170 -8.47 0.65 -7.27
C ARG A 170 -7.79 1.41 -8.41
N ILE A 171 -6.51 1.11 -8.64
CA ILE A 171 -5.79 1.62 -9.82
C ILE A 171 -5.12 0.49 -10.59
N TRP A 172 -5.06 0.63 -11.90
CA TRP A 172 -4.22 -0.15 -12.80
C TRP A 172 -3.27 0.84 -13.46
N TYR A 173 -2.01 0.81 -13.05
CA TYR A 173 -0.96 1.68 -13.55
C TYR A 173 -0.18 0.98 -14.67
N THR A 174 0.19 1.69 -15.72
CA THR A 174 0.94 1.12 -16.85
C THR A 174 2.33 0.70 -16.39
N LEU A 175 2.69 -0.57 -16.57
CA LEU A 175 3.93 -1.14 -16.02
C LEU A 175 5.18 -0.46 -16.59
N GLU A 176 5.16 -0.07 -17.86
CA GLU A 176 6.29 0.61 -18.52
C GLU A 176 6.62 1.98 -17.92
N GLU A 177 5.68 2.61 -17.20
CA GLU A 177 5.87 3.89 -16.53
C GLU A 177 6.23 3.70 -15.03
N CYS A 178 6.36 2.45 -14.56
CA CYS A 178 6.87 2.15 -13.22
C CYS A 178 8.39 2.17 -13.17
N LEU A 179 8.96 2.40 -11.98
CA LEU A 179 10.38 2.17 -11.73
C LEU A 179 10.59 0.73 -11.30
N HIS A 180 11.38 -0.02 -12.07
CA HIS A 180 11.72 -1.39 -11.77
C HIS A 180 12.93 -1.47 -10.81
N HIS A 181 12.76 -2.16 -9.68
CA HIS A 181 13.82 -2.33 -8.67
C HIS A 181 14.53 -3.69 -8.76
N GLY A 182 13.90 -4.68 -9.37
CA GLY A 182 14.48 -6.01 -9.53
C GLY A 182 13.42 -7.11 -9.56
N TYR A 183 13.88 -8.32 -9.89
CA TYR A 183 13.05 -9.52 -9.91
C TYR A 183 13.85 -10.76 -9.54
N TRP A 184 13.14 -11.81 -9.13
CA TRP A 184 13.69 -13.15 -8.95
C TRP A 184 12.63 -14.18 -9.33
N THR A 185 13.06 -15.40 -9.66
CA THR A 185 12.15 -16.48 -10.07
C THR A 185 12.37 -17.71 -9.21
N LEU A 186 11.27 -18.34 -8.78
CA LEU A 186 11.27 -19.57 -8.00
C LEU A 186 10.46 -20.65 -8.72
N PRO A 187 10.78 -21.94 -8.56
CA PRO A 187 9.90 -23.02 -9.00
C PRO A 187 8.51 -22.92 -8.37
N ALA A 188 7.45 -23.16 -9.15
CA ALA A 188 6.07 -23.15 -8.66
C ALA A 188 5.77 -24.32 -7.70
N SER A 189 6.63 -25.34 -7.68
CA SER A 189 6.59 -26.47 -6.74
C SER A 189 7.29 -26.18 -5.41
N THR A 190 7.96 -25.04 -5.26
CA THR A 190 8.58 -24.65 -3.98
C THR A 190 7.48 -24.41 -2.95
N PRO A 191 7.42 -25.18 -1.84
CA PRO A 191 6.42 -24.97 -0.80
C PRO A 191 6.46 -23.53 -0.29
N THR A 192 5.29 -22.92 -0.10
CA THR A 192 5.16 -21.57 0.46
C THR A 192 5.35 -21.58 1.99
N GLU A 193 6.28 -22.38 2.52
CA GLU A 193 6.57 -22.39 3.95
C GLU A 193 7.64 -21.33 4.24
N VAL A 194 7.18 -20.09 4.35
CA VAL A 194 7.96 -18.99 4.98
C VAL A 194 7.41 -18.72 6.39
N SER A 195 6.85 -19.75 7.04
CA SER A 195 6.33 -19.66 8.42
C SER A 195 7.36 -19.99 9.49
N GLU A 196 8.54 -20.53 9.14
CA GLU A 196 9.54 -20.95 10.13
C GLU A 196 10.69 -19.97 10.36
N PHE A 197 10.90 -18.99 9.47
CA PHE A 197 12.00 -18.00 9.63
C PHE A 197 11.59 -16.65 10.25
N ALA A 198 10.34 -16.49 10.71
CA ALA A 198 9.83 -15.20 11.16
C ALA A 198 9.01 -15.24 12.46
N LYS A 199 9.24 -16.19 13.36
CA LYS A 199 8.83 -15.97 14.76
C LYS A 199 9.92 -15.14 15.44
N PRO A 200 9.63 -13.90 15.88
CA PRO A 200 10.52 -13.25 16.84
C PRO A 200 10.56 -14.16 18.07
N GLU A 201 11.76 -14.52 18.52
CA GLU A 201 11.90 -14.96 19.90
C GLU A 201 11.21 -13.92 20.77
N SER A 202 10.23 -14.35 21.56
CA SER A 202 9.67 -13.52 22.60
C SER A 202 10.81 -13.16 23.53
N VAL A 203 11.39 -11.97 23.36
CA VAL A 203 12.30 -11.41 24.34
C VAL A 203 11.45 -11.21 25.58
N ALA A 204 11.56 -12.13 26.54
CA ALA A 204 10.94 -11.99 27.84
C ALA A 204 11.42 -10.66 28.41
N LEU A 205 10.49 -9.73 28.62
CA LEU A 205 10.78 -8.54 29.39
C LEU A 205 11.31 -8.99 30.76
N PRO A 206 12.43 -8.44 31.23
CA PRO A 206 12.91 -8.76 32.57
C PRO A 206 11.81 -8.44 33.59
N PRO A 207 11.63 -9.26 34.63
CA PRO A 207 10.57 -9.06 35.61
C PRO A 207 10.68 -7.65 36.18
N GLN A 208 9.58 -6.88 36.07
CA GLN A 208 9.46 -5.62 36.77
C GLN A 208 9.61 -5.92 38.26
N ARG A 209 10.65 -5.35 38.88
CA ARG A 209 10.76 -5.37 40.33
C ARG A 209 9.57 -4.60 40.89
N ASP A 210 8.73 -5.31 41.64
CA ASP A 210 7.70 -4.69 42.46
C ASP A 210 8.34 -3.60 43.32
N LEU A 211 7.88 -2.36 43.14
CA LEU A 211 8.09 -1.29 44.09
C LEU A 211 7.34 -1.67 45.36
N GLN A 212 8.04 -2.34 46.28
CA GLN A 212 7.58 -2.47 47.64
C GLN A 212 7.47 -1.05 48.23
N HIS A 213 6.24 -0.65 48.54
CA HIS A 213 5.96 0.40 49.51
C HIS A 213 6.57 -0.01 50.85
N GLY A 214 7.80 0.43 51.07
CA GLY A 214 8.44 0.43 52.38
C GLY A 214 8.06 1.72 53.10
N GLU A 215 7.27 1.58 54.15
CA GLU A 215 7.06 2.57 55.19
C GLU A 215 8.43 3.05 55.70
N THR A 216 8.79 4.32 55.46
CA THR A 216 9.89 4.96 56.17
C THR A 216 9.32 5.61 57.42
N SER A 217 9.42 4.86 58.51
CA SER A 217 9.43 5.35 59.88
C SER A 217 10.45 6.47 60.04
N GLN A 218 10.07 7.46 60.84
CA GLN A 218 10.92 8.54 61.33
C GLN A 218 12.16 7.97 62.04
N GLU A 219 13.34 8.49 61.73
CA GLU A 219 14.42 8.62 62.70
C GLU A 219 15.24 9.87 62.37
N GLU A 220 15.28 10.77 63.36
CA GLU A 220 16.05 12.00 63.42
C GLU A 220 17.56 11.70 63.52
N LEU A 221 18.37 12.77 63.37
CA LEU A 221 19.62 13.12 64.07
C LEU A 221 20.69 13.67 63.08
N PRO A 222 21.67 14.47 63.53
CA PRO A 222 21.55 15.86 64.00
C PRO A 222 22.51 16.81 63.25
N PHE A 223 22.36 18.12 63.52
CA PHE A 223 23.13 19.29 63.08
C PHE A 223 22.71 19.97 61.77
#